data_AF-A0A939RUW1-F1
#
_entry.id   AF-A0A939RUW1-F1
#
_cell.length_a   1.000
_cell.length_b   1.000
_cell.length_c   1.000
_cell.angle_alpha   90.00
_cell.angle_beta   90.00
_cell.angle_gamma   90.00
#
_symmetry.space_group_name_H-M   'P 1'
#
loop_
_entity.id
_entity.type
_entity.pdbx_description
1 polymer ?
#
loop_
_entity_poly.entity_id
_entity_poly.type
_entity_poly.pdbx_seq_one_letter_code
_entity_poly.pdbx_strand_id
1 'polypeptide(L)'
;MTLLIPLVIATLGTRAGAHLAVRRGARRAQAWDSWPGACGAGLAAVLGSAAVTHFIEPHRSGLIAIVPAWVPHPGDVVTATGVLELCLAVGLVVPRTRRFAAVAAILLLVALFPANVVAAQGVDHPAAPDTPLLPRTLLQVLLVGVGAAAASRADLPPR
;
A
#
# COMPACT_ATOMS: atom_id res chain seq x y z
N MET A 1 -11.35 3.14 7.26
CA MET A 1 -11.78 3.99 6.11
C MET A 1 -10.67 4.90 5.59
N THR A 2 -9.74 5.36 6.43
CA THR A 2 -8.66 6.30 6.09
C THR A 2 -7.76 5.87 4.93
N LEU A 3 -7.58 4.57 4.68
CA LEU A 3 -6.76 4.06 3.57
C LEU A 3 -7.47 4.02 2.20
N LEU A 4 -8.80 4.06 2.17
CA LEU A 4 -9.54 4.06 0.89
C LEU A 4 -9.45 5.41 0.19
N ILE A 5 -9.41 6.50 0.96
CA ILE A 5 -9.30 7.87 0.44
C ILE A 5 -8.01 8.05 -0.38
N PRO A 6 -6.78 7.81 0.15
CA PRO A 6 -5.57 7.96 -0.64
C PRO A 6 -5.52 6.97 -1.80
N LEU A 7 -6.04 5.75 -1.62
CA LEU A 7 -6.12 4.76 -2.70
C LEU A 7 -6.92 5.29 -3.89
N VAL A 8 -8.16 5.72 -3.66
CA VAL A 8 -9.09 6.17 -4.71
C VAL A 8 -8.59 7.46 -5.34
N ILE A 9 -8.22 8.46 -4.53
CA ILE A 9 -7.75 9.76 -5.02
C ILE A 9 -6.49 9.60 -5.86
N ALA A 10 -5.48 8.86 -5.38
CA ALA A 10 -4.23 8.69 -6.12
C ALA A 10 -4.42 7.82 -7.38
N THR A 11 -5.26 6.78 -7.33
CA THR A 11 -5.54 5.96 -8.52
C THR A 11 -6.26 6.78 -9.60
N LEU A 12 -7.40 7.39 -9.26
CA LEU A 12 -8.21 8.13 -10.24
C LEU A 12 -7.52 9.41 -10.68
N GLY A 13 -6.88 10.13 -9.76
CA GLY A 13 -6.12 11.34 -10.05
C GLY A 13 -4.94 11.07 -10.99
N THR A 14 -4.19 9.99 -10.75
CA THR A 14 -3.11 9.58 -11.67
C THR A 14 -3.66 9.20 -13.03
N ARG A 15 -4.75 8.41 -13.08
CA ARG A 15 -5.37 8.00 -14.34
C ARG A 15 -5.81 9.19 -15.18
N ALA A 16 -6.53 10.14 -14.57
CA ALA A 16 -7.05 11.32 -15.26
C ALA A 16 -5.93 12.31 -15.63
N GLY A 17 -5.01 12.57 -14.70
CA GLY A 17 -3.89 13.48 -14.90
C GLY A 17 -2.93 12.99 -15.98
N ALA A 18 -2.58 11.70 -15.97
CA ALA A 18 -1.70 11.11 -16.99
C ALA A 18 -2.35 11.14 -18.38
N HIS A 19 -3.64 10.78 -18.49
CA HIS A 19 -4.39 10.85 -19.76
C HIS A 19 -4.39 12.26 -20.35
N LEU A 20 -4.67 13.25 -19.50
CA LEU A 20 -4.68 14.64 -19.90
C LEU A 20 -3.30 15.15 -20.31
N ALA A 21 -2.24 14.75 -19.59
CA ALA A 21 -0.86 15.10 -19.91
C ALA A 21 -0.41 14.47 -21.24
N VAL A 22 -0.76 13.21 -21.51
CA VAL A 22 -0.48 12.53 -22.78
C VAL A 22 -1.20 13.24 -23.93
N ARG A 23 -2.48 13.63 -23.77
CA ARG A 23 -3.22 14.43 -24.77
C ARG A 23 -2.58 15.79 -25.06
N ARG A 24 -1.83 16.35 -24.12
CA ARG A 24 -1.05 17.59 -24.27
C ARG A 24 0.37 17.36 -24.80
N GLY A 25 0.72 16.14 -25.18
CA GLY A 25 2.02 15.79 -25.79
C GLY A 25 3.10 15.35 -24.79
N ALA A 26 2.80 15.24 -23.50
CA ALA A 26 3.76 14.82 -22.48
C ALA A 26 4.00 13.29 -22.53
N ARG A 27 4.86 12.83 -23.45
CA ARG A 27 5.18 11.40 -23.63
C ARG A 27 5.67 10.70 -22.36
N ARG A 28 6.31 11.43 -21.43
CA ARG A 28 6.78 10.88 -20.15
C ARG A 28 5.63 10.37 -19.26
N ALA A 29 4.42 10.92 -19.41
CA ALA A 29 3.24 10.51 -18.65
C ALA A 29 2.62 9.19 -19.18
N GLN A 30 3.04 8.71 -20.36
CA GLN A 30 2.47 7.50 -20.98
C GLN A 30 2.65 6.24 -20.11
N ALA A 31 3.71 6.17 -19.28
CA ALA A 31 3.93 5.06 -18.35
C ALA A 31 2.87 4.96 -17.23
N TRP A 32 2.09 6.03 -17.04
CA TRP A 32 1.08 6.22 -16.02
C TRP A 32 -0.33 6.35 -16.59
N ASP A 33 -0.44 6.54 -17.90
CA ASP A 33 -1.71 6.57 -18.65
C ASP A 33 -2.25 5.15 -18.90
N SER A 34 -2.27 4.33 -17.84
CA SER A 34 -2.72 2.94 -17.86
C SER A 34 -3.27 2.55 -16.50
N TRP A 35 -4.19 1.58 -16.47
CA TRP A 35 -4.72 1.06 -15.20
C TRP A 35 -3.64 0.48 -14.28
N PRO A 36 -2.66 -0.31 -14.76
CA PRO A 36 -1.58 -0.78 -13.89
C PRO A 36 -0.73 0.35 -13.30
N GLY A 37 -0.46 1.41 -14.08
CA GLY A 37 0.24 2.59 -13.57
C GLY A 37 -0.56 3.34 -12.50
N ALA A 38 -1.85 3.57 -12.75
CA ALA A 38 -2.75 4.22 -11.80
C ALA A 38 -2.92 3.42 -10.50
N CYS A 39 -3.13 2.10 -10.60
CA CYS A 39 -3.19 1.21 -9.45
C CYS A 39 -1.88 1.19 -8.66
N GLY A 40 -0.73 1.23 -9.34
CA GLY A 40 0.58 1.36 -8.70
C GLY A 40 0.71 2.64 -7.89
N ALA A 41 0.29 3.79 -8.43
CA ALA A 41 0.26 5.06 -7.69
C ALA A 41 -0.70 5.03 -6.50
N GLY A 42 -1.89 4.44 -6.68
CA GLY A 42 -2.86 4.23 -5.61
C GLY A 42 -2.30 3.45 -4.44
N LEU A 43 -1.73 2.27 -4.73
CA LEU A 43 -1.13 1.42 -3.70
C LEU A 43 0.10 2.07 -3.06
N ALA A 44 0.91 2.80 -3.83
CA ALA A 44 2.04 3.56 -3.30
C ALA A 44 1.59 4.63 -2.30
N ALA A 45 0.50 5.35 -2.58
CA ALA A 45 -0.05 6.33 -1.64
C ALA A 45 -0.52 5.66 -0.34
N VAL A 46 -1.15 4.48 -0.42
CA VAL A 46 -1.56 3.71 0.76
C VAL A 46 -0.35 3.29 1.58
N LEU A 47 0.64 2.63 0.96
CA LEU A 47 1.83 2.13 1.66
C LEU A 47 2.67 3.27 2.22
N GLY A 48 2.86 4.36 1.48
CA GLY A 48 3.58 5.52 1.97
C GLY A 48 2.88 6.16 3.18
N SER A 49 1.56 6.27 3.16
CA SER A 49 0.79 6.79 4.30
C SER A 49 0.86 5.86 5.52
N ALA A 50 0.78 4.55 5.31
CA ALA A 50 0.93 3.54 6.36
C ALA A 50 2.34 3.56 6.96
N ALA A 51 3.36 3.70 6.12
CA ALA A 51 4.75 3.66 6.57
C ALA A 51 5.06 4.79 7.56
N VAL A 52 4.50 5.98 7.37
CA VAL A 52 4.66 7.12 8.30
C VAL A 52 4.25 6.74 9.73
N THR A 53 3.21 5.93 9.90
CA THR A 53 2.71 5.51 11.22
C THR A 53 3.69 4.61 11.99
N HIS A 54 4.64 3.97 11.30
CA HIS A 54 5.67 3.12 11.93
C HIS A 54 6.74 3.93 12.66
N PHE A 55 6.83 5.24 12.40
CA PHE A 55 7.91 6.10 12.91
C PHE A 55 7.41 7.23 13.82
N ILE A 56 6.10 7.41 13.96
CA ILE A 56 5.50 8.55 14.68
C ILE A 56 4.61 8.06 15.82
N GLU A 57 4.83 8.64 17.00
CA GLU A 57 4.03 8.39 18.20
C GLU A 57 2.71 9.19 18.17
N PRO A 58 1.59 8.69 18.72
CA PRO A 58 1.39 7.41 19.41
C PRO A 58 1.14 6.20 18.50
N HIS A 59 1.17 6.38 17.18
CA HIS A 59 0.80 5.30 16.25
C HIS A 59 1.81 4.15 16.26
N ARG A 60 3.11 4.45 16.41
CA ARG A 60 4.16 3.43 16.45
C ARG A 60 3.96 2.44 17.61
N SER A 61 3.76 2.93 18.84
CA SER A 61 3.48 2.05 19.98
C SER A 61 2.19 1.25 19.80
N GLY A 62 1.17 1.84 19.17
CA GLY A 62 -0.05 1.13 18.79
C GLY A 62 0.18 -0.03 17.83
N LEU A 63 1.06 0.14 16.83
CA LEU A 63 1.46 -0.93 15.93
C LEU A 63 2.24 -2.03 16.63
N ILE A 64 3.13 -1.68 17.56
CA ILE A 64 3.89 -2.64 18.37
C ILE A 64 2.95 -3.50 19.22
N ALA A 65 1.93 -2.88 19.79
CA ALA A 65 0.97 -3.55 20.67
C ALA A 65 0.14 -4.65 19.96
N ILE A 66 -0.01 -4.57 18.65
CA ILE A 66 -0.74 -5.57 17.84
C ILE A 66 0.18 -6.60 17.18
N VAL A 67 1.50 -6.54 17.39
CA VAL A 67 2.42 -7.54 16.86
C VAL A 67 2.16 -8.89 17.56
N PRO A 68 1.98 -10.01 16.82
CA PRO A 68 1.75 -11.30 17.45
C PRO A 68 2.87 -11.72 18.41
N ALA A 69 2.51 -12.33 19.55
CA ALA A 69 3.45 -12.67 20.62
C ALA A 69 4.60 -13.63 20.21
N TRP A 70 4.44 -14.38 19.12
CA TRP A 70 5.49 -15.26 18.58
C TRP A 70 6.57 -14.51 17.80
N VAL A 71 6.37 -13.22 17.48
CA VAL A 71 7.35 -12.40 16.78
C VAL A 71 8.35 -11.81 17.79
N PRO A 72 9.65 -12.13 17.68
CA PRO A 72 10.66 -11.54 18.55
C PRO A 72 10.92 -10.08 18.15
N HIS A 73 11.28 -9.25 19.14
CA HIS A 73 11.64 -7.83 18.93
C HIS A 73 10.59 -7.02 18.12
N PRO A 74 9.34 -6.89 18.63
CA PRO A 74 8.24 -6.31 17.87
C PRO A 74 8.52 -4.87 17.40
N GLY A 75 9.26 -4.08 18.19
CA GLY A 75 9.67 -2.73 17.81
C GLY A 75 10.59 -2.66 16.59
N ASP A 76 11.48 -3.64 16.44
CA ASP A 76 12.41 -3.70 15.30
C ASP A 76 11.68 -4.19 14.05
N VAL A 77 10.76 -5.14 14.21
CA VAL A 77 9.92 -5.64 13.13
C VAL A 77 9.03 -4.51 12.59
N VAL A 78 8.39 -3.71 13.46
CA VAL A 78 7.62 -2.54 13.04
C VAL A 78 8.51 -1.54 12.29
N THR A 79 9.71 -1.25 12.76
CA THR A 79 10.65 -0.38 12.02
C THR A 79 10.97 -0.96 10.64
N ALA A 80 11.27 -2.26 10.57
CA ALA A 80 11.61 -2.93 9.31
C ALA A 80 10.44 -2.93 8.33
N THR A 81 9.21 -3.21 8.78
CA THR A 81 8.03 -3.18 7.92
C THR A 81 7.73 -1.77 7.41
N GLY A 82 7.91 -0.74 8.25
CA GLY A 82 7.80 0.65 7.82
C GLY A 82 8.81 1.03 6.72
N VAL A 83 10.06 0.60 6.84
CA VAL A 83 11.08 0.81 5.79
C VAL A 83 10.70 0.06 4.50
N LEU A 84 10.26 -1.20 4.62
CA LEU A 84 9.81 -1.98 3.47
C LEU A 84 8.63 -1.30 2.75
N GLU A 85 7.64 -0.81 3.48
CA GLU A 85 6.50 -0.07 2.91
C GLU A 85 6.95 1.18 2.15
N LEU A 86 7.90 1.96 2.66
CA LEU A 86 8.48 3.12 1.95
C LEU A 86 9.18 2.69 0.66
N CYS A 87 10.04 1.67 0.73
CA CYS A 87 10.76 1.15 -0.44
C CYS A 87 9.79 0.65 -1.51
N LEU A 88 8.72 -0.03 -1.10
CA LEU A 88 7.69 -0.55 -2.00
C LEU A 88 6.86 0.59 -2.60
N ALA A 89 6.51 1.62 -1.83
CA ALA A 89 5.82 2.80 -2.34
C ALA A 89 6.63 3.47 -3.46
N VAL A 90 7.93 3.69 -3.26
CA VAL A 90 8.82 4.23 -4.30
C VAL A 90 8.92 3.26 -5.48
N GLY A 91 9.09 1.96 -5.21
CA GLY A 91 9.22 0.92 -6.23
C GLY A 91 7.97 0.77 -7.11
N LEU A 92 6.78 0.99 -6.56
CA LEU A 92 5.50 1.00 -7.27
C LEU A 92 5.36 2.18 -8.22
N VAL A 93 5.99 3.31 -7.86
CA VAL A 93 5.96 4.52 -8.67
C VAL A 93 6.90 4.39 -9.87
N VAL A 94 8.05 3.74 -9.72
CA VAL A 94 9.00 3.61 -10.83
C VAL A 94 8.54 2.52 -11.82
N PRO A 95 8.21 2.83 -13.09
CA PRO A 95 7.61 1.86 -14.02
C PRO A 95 8.43 0.59 -14.25
N ARG A 96 9.77 0.70 -14.16
CA ARG A 96 10.70 -0.42 -14.32
C ARG A 96 10.65 -1.43 -13.17
N THR A 97 10.36 -0.97 -11.96
CA THR A 97 10.34 -1.80 -10.74
C THR A 97 8.91 -2.14 -10.28
N ARG A 98 7.90 -1.45 -10.80
CA ARG A 98 6.51 -1.53 -10.37
C ARG A 98 5.98 -2.95 -10.24
N ARG A 99 6.27 -3.82 -11.22
CA ARG A 99 5.79 -5.22 -11.17
C ARG A 99 6.37 -5.98 -9.98
N PHE A 100 7.68 -5.86 -9.74
CA PHE A 100 8.33 -6.51 -8.60
C PHE A 100 7.86 -5.91 -7.28
N ALA A 101 7.77 -4.59 -7.20
CA ALA A 101 7.27 -3.89 -6.02
C ALA A 101 5.81 -4.26 -5.70
N ALA A 102 4.96 -4.43 -6.72
CA ALA A 102 3.57 -4.84 -6.53
C ALA A 102 3.46 -6.27 -5.97
N VAL A 103 4.24 -7.22 -6.50
CA VAL A 103 4.29 -8.59 -5.98
C VAL A 103 4.82 -8.60 -4.53
N ALA A 104 5.91 -7.88 -4.26
CA ALA A 104 6.47 -7.79 -2.92
C ALA A 104 5.50 -7.09 -1.93
N ALA A 105 4.74 -6.09 -2.37
CA ALA A 105 3.70 -5.46 -1.57
C ALA A 105 2.56 -6.43 -1.24
N ILE A 106 2.11 -7.25 -2.19
CA ILE A 106 1.11 -8.30 -1.92
C ILE A 106 1.63 -9.26 -0.84
N LEU A 107 2.87 -9.74 -0.98
CA LEU A 107 3.48 -10.64 -0.01
C LEU A 107 3.59 -10.00 1.37
N LEU A 108 4.01 -8.74 1.43
CA LEU A 108 4.10 -7.99 2.69
C LEU A 108 2.71 -7.83 3.34
N LEU A 109 1.69 -7.42 2.58
CA LEU A 109 0.33 -7.29 3.10
C LEU A 109 -0.15 -8.61 3.70
N VAL A 110 0.01 -9.73 2.98
CA VAL A 110 -0.35 -11.07 3.47
C VAL A 110 0.43 -11.41 4.75
N ALA A 111 1.74 -11.15 4.79
CA ALA A 111 2.57 -11.40 5.95
C ALA A 111 2.17 -10.57 7.19
N LEU A 112 1.63 -9.36 6.99
CA LEU A 112 1.15 -8.48 8.07
C LEU A 112 -0.28 -8.81 8.54
N PHE A 113 -1.00 -9.71 7.86
CA PHE A 113 -2.38 -10.06 8.23
C PHE A 113 -2.54 -10.58 9.67
N PRO A 114 -1.63 -11.41 10.23
CA PRO A 114 -1.74 -11.87 11.61
C PRO A 114 -1.82 -10.72 12.63
N ALA A 115 -1.10 -9.62 12.42
CA ALA A 115 -1.19 -8.44 13.31
C ALA A 115 -2.59 -7.80 13.27
N ASN A 116 -3.26 -7.84 12.11
CA ASN A 116 -4.64 -7.36 11.97
C ASN A 116 -5.65 -8.25 12.71
N VAL A 117 -5.37 -9.55 12.84
CA VAL A 117 -6.19 -10.47 13.64
C VAL A 117 -6.06 -10.13 15.11
N VAL A 118 -4.84 -9.89 15.61
CA VAL A 118 -4.59 -9.46 17.00
C VAL A 118 -5.27 -8.13 17.29
N ALA A 119 -5.13 -7.15 16.39
CA ALA A 119 -5.81 -5.85 16.49
C ALA A 119 -7.33 -6.01 16.66
N ALA A 120 -7.97 -6.88 15.86
CA ALA A 120 -9.41 -7.11 15.90
C ALA A 120 -9.88 -7.88 17.15
N GLN A 121 -8.98 -8.55 17.88
CA GLN A 121 -9.29 -9.19 19.16
C GLN A 121 -9.37 -8.20 20.33
N GLY A 122 -8.94 -6.96 20.10
CA GLY A 122 -8.89 -5.90 21.10
C GLY A 122 -7.57 -5.91 21.85
N VAL A 123 -6.83 -4.82 21.71
CA VAL A 123 -5.60 -4.55 22.47
C VAL A 123 -5.81 -3.28 23.27
N ASP A 124 -5.43 -3.31 24.55
CA ASP A 124 -5.53 -2.16 25.45
C ASP A 124 -4.43 -1.13 25.14
N HIS A 125 -4.61 -0.41 24.03
CA HIS A 125 -3.73 0.67 23.63
C HIS A 125 -4.51 1.73 22.82
N PRO A 126 -4.48 3.02 23.22
CA PRO A 126 -5.36 4.04 22.66
C PRO A 126 -5.09 4.37 21.17
N ALA A 127 -3.88 4.08 20.70
CA ALA A 127 -3.50 4.27 19.30
C ALA A 127 -3.33 2.96 18.51
N ALA A 128 -3.69 1.82 19.11
CA ALA A 128 -3.70 0.57 18.35
C ALA A 128 -4.82 0.61 17.29
N PRO A 129 -4.59 0.06 16.09
CA PRO A 129 -5.65 -0.14 15.14
C PRO A 129 -6.78 -0.98 15.76
N ASP A 130 -8.02 -0.53 15.60
CA ASP A 130 -9.22 -1.13 16.21
C ASP A 130 -10.24 -1.61 15.15
N THR A 131 -9.83 -1.60 13.88
CA THR A 131 -10.74 -1.94 12.78
C THR A 131 -11.20 -3.40 12.90
N PRO A 132 -12.53 -3.68 12.92
CA PRO A 132 -13.03 -5.05 13.00
C PRO A 132 -12.52 -5.93 11.85
N LEU A 133 -12.41 -7.23 12.11
CA LEU A 133 -11.74 -8.17 11.20
C LEU A 133 -12.37 -8.22 9.81
N LEU A 134 -13.69 -8.18 9.70
CA LEU A 134 -14.38 -8.27 8.39
C LEU A 134 -14.06 -7.06 7.49
N PRO A 135 -14.33 -5.79 7.89
CA PRO A 135 -13.90 -4.63 7.13
C PRO A 135 -12.41 -4.63 6.79
N ARG A 136 -11.57 -5.08 7.73
CA ARG A 136 -10.11 -5.15 7.53
C ARG A 136 -9.75 -6.18 6.46
N THR A 137 -10.37 -7.35 6.49
CA THR A 137 -10.18 -8.43 5.50
C THR A 137 -10.64 -7.98 4.11
N LEU A 138 -11.81 -7.33 4.01
CA LEU A 138 -12.31 -6.79 2.74
C LEU A 138 -11.35 -5.74 2.16
N LEU A 139 -10.86 -4.82 2.99
CA LEU A 139 -9.85 -3.84 2.58
C LEU A 139 -8.57 -4.54 2.12
N GLN A 140 -8.13 -5.58 2.82
CA GLN A 140 -6.92 -6.31 2.46
C GLN A 140 -7.06 -7.05 1.14
N VAL A 141 -8.20 -7.70 0.89
CA VAL A 141 -8.52 -8.33 -0.41
C VAL A 141 -8.51 -7.28 -1.53
N LEU A 142 -9.09 -6.09 -1.28
CA LEU A 142 -9.04 -4.99 -2.23
C LEU A 142 -7.60 -4.54 -2.53
N LEU A 143 -6.78 -4.32 -1.50
CA LEU A 143 -5.40 -3.88 -1.67
C LEU A 143 -4.56 -4.92 -2.41
N VAL A 144 -4.75 -6.21 -2.13
CA VAL A 144 -4.13 -7.31 -2.88
C VAL A 144 -4.59 -7.30 -4.35
N GLY A 145 -5.88 -7.11 -4.61
CA GLY A 145 -6.42 -6.99 -5.96
C GLY A 145 -5.84 -5.80 -6.73
N VAL A 146 -5.69 -4.64 -6.09
CA VAL A 146 -5.02 -3.47 -6.67
C VAL A 146 -3.54 -3.75 -6.94
N GLY A 147 -2.85 -4.44 -6.03
CA GLY A 147 -1.49 -4.91 -6.24
C GLY A 147 -1.38 -5.83 -7.46
N ALA A 148 -2.32 -6.77 -7.63
CA ALA A 148 -2.35 -7.66 -8.78
C ALA A 148 -2.58 -6.87 -10.09
N ALA A 149 -3.48 -5.89 -10.07
CA ALA A 149 -3.70 -4.98 -11.20
C ALA A 149 -2.44 -4.17 -11.52
N ALA A 150 -1.72 -3.67 -10.52
CA ALA A 150 -0.45 -2.94 -10.68
C ALA A 150 0.70 -3.83 -11.20
N ALA A 151 0.67 -5.13 -10.89
CA ALA A 151 1.63 -6.11 -11.36
C ALA A 151 1.36 -6.57 -12.81
N SER A 152 0.16 -6.33 -13.33
CA SER A 152 -0.18 -6.69 -14.71
C SER A 152 0.55 -5.79 -15.72
N ARG A 153 0.82 -6.33 -16.91
CA ARG A 153 1.45 -5.54 -17.97
C ARG A 153 0.45 -4.47 -18.41
N ALA A 154 0.90 -3.23 -18.54
CA ALA A 154 0.11 -2.24 -19.27
C ALA A 154 0.01 -2.73 -20.73
N ASP A 155 -1.19 -2.77 -21.28
CA ASP A 155 -1.40 -2.96 -22.71
C ASP A 155 -0.79 -1.75 -23.43
N LEU A 156 0.50 -1.84 -23.75
CA LEU A 156 1.15 -0.87 -24.60
C LEU A 156 0.60 -1.10 -26.01
N PRO A 157 0.14 -0.06 -26.72
CA PRO A 157 -0.23 -0.21 -28.13
C PRO A 157 0.97 -0.78 -28.90
N PRO A 158 0.72 -1.65 -29.91
CA PRO A 158 1.79 -2.20 -30.74
C PRO A 158 2.63 -1.06 -31.35
N ARG A 159 3.95 -1.25 -31.32
CA ARG A 159 4.94 -0.31 -31.85
C ARG A 159 4.86 -0.20 -33.37
#